data_AF-A0A942NIT5-F1
#
_entry.id   AF-A0A942NIT5-F1
#
_cell.length_a   1.000
_cell.length_b   1.000
_cell.length_c   1.000
_cell.angle_alpha   90.00
_cell.angle_beta   90.00
_cell.angle_gamma   90.00
#
_symmetry.space_group_name_H-M   'P 1'
#
loop_
_entity.id
_entity.type
_entity.pdbx_description
1 polymer ?
#
loop_
_entity_poly.entity_id
_entity_poly.type
_entity_poly.pdbx_seq_one_letter_code
_entity_poly.pdbx_strand_id
1 'polypeptide(L)' 'GEFMYVLIAYSVIQAIDGVVLVPLLFSEAVNLHPIAIIVAILFFGGLWGFWGVFFAIPLATLVKAVLTAWPRAGQVSAVQ' A
#
# COMPACT_ATOMS: atom_id res chain seq x y z
N GLY A 1 -9.04 10.34 35.77
CA GLY A 1 -8.17 9.17 35.57
C GLY A 1 -8.52 8.41 34.29
N GLU A 2 -9.80 8.23 34.00
CA GLU A 2 -10.31 7.39 32.89
C GLU A 2 -9.82 7.83 31.51
N PHE A 3 -9.73 9.14 31.25
CA PHE A 3 -9.18 9.69 30.01
C PHE A 3 -7.71 9.29 29.77
N MET A 4 -6.90 9.17 30.84
CA MET A 4 -5.50 8.77 30.72
C MET A 4 -5.37 7.30 30.32
N TYR A 5 -6.24 6.44 30.84
CA TYR A 5 -6.29 5.03 30.44
C TYR A 5 -6.69 4.87 28.98
N VAL A 6 -7.66 5.65 28.51
CA VAL A 6 -8.07 5.66 27.10
C VAL A 6 -6.92 6.13 26.21
N LEU A 7 -6.22 7.22 26.55
CA LEU A 7 -5.06 7.70 25.80
C LEU A 7 -3.94 6.68 25.71
N ILE A 8 -3.59 6.04 26.83
CA ILE A 8 -2.54 5.00 26.87
C ILE A 8 -2.97 3.80 26.03
N ALA A 9 -4.21 3.34 26.16
CA ALA A 9 -4.74 2.22 25.38
C ALA A 9 -4.70 2.52 23.87
N TYR A 10 -5.17 3.69 23.44
CA TYR A 10 -5.11 4.10 22.04
C TYR A 10 -3.67 4.22 21.53
N SER A 11 -2.75 4.74 22.34
CA SER A 11 -1.34 4.87 21.95
C SER A 11 -0.69 3.50 21.70
N VAL A 12 -0.98 2.51 22.54
CA VAL A 12 -0.51 1.14 22.37
C VAL A 12 -1.11 0.50 21.12
N ILE A 13 -2.43 0.63 20.93
CA ILE A 13 -3.12 0.11 19.74
C ILE A 13 -2.52 0.73 18.48
N GLN A 14 -2.33 2.05 18.45
CA GLN A 14 -1.83 2.76 17.29
C GLN A 14 -0.36 2.47 17.00
N ALA A 15 0.46 2.22 18.02
CA ALA A 15 1.83 1.77 17.85
C ALA A 15 1.89 0.36 17.21
N ILE A 16 1.03 -0.56 17.66
CA ILE A 16 0.93 -1.90 17.06
C ILE A 16 0.40 -1.80 15.62
N ASP A 17 -0.59 -0.94 15.40
CA ASP A 17 -1.23 -0.76 14.09
C ASP A 17 -0.21 -0.23 13.06
N GLY A 18 0.53 0.83 13.43
CA GLY A 18 1.52 1.46 12.55
C GLY A 18 2.82 0.66 12.33
N VAL A 19 3.24 -0.14 13.32
CA VAL A 19 4.51 -0.89 13.24
C VAL A 19 4.34 -2.29 12.65
N VAL A 20 3.18 -2.95 12.86
CA VAL A 20 2.99 -4.37 12.49
C VAL A 20 1.82 -4.58 11.52
N LEU A 21 0.63 -4.07 11.82
CA LEU A 21 -0.55 -4.33 10.97
C LEU A 21 -0.41 -3.66 9.61
N VAL A 22 0.04 -2.41 9.56
CA VAL A 22 0.30 -1.69 8.30
C VAL A 22 1.22 -2.48 7.38
N PRO A 23 2.48 -2.82 7.74
CA PRO A 23 3.35 -3.57 6.84
C PRO A 23 2.84 -4.98 6.51
N LEU A 24 2.13 -5.64 7.43
CA LEU A 24 1.57 -6.97 7.18
C LEU A 24 0.40 -6.92 6.17
N LEU A 25 -0.52 -5.97 6.34
CA LEU A 25 -1.63 -5.73 5.41
C LEU A 25 -1.14 -5.19 4.06
N PHE A 26 -0.09 -4.37 4.03
CA PHE A 26 0.52 -3.93 2.78
C PHE A 26 1.34 -5.04 2.12
N SER A 27 1.93 -5.99 2.87
CA SER A 27 2.60 -7.16 2.29
C SER A 27 1.61 -8.12 1.59
N GLU A 28 0.46 -8.34 2.21
CA GLU A 28 -0.65 -9.15 1.64
C GLU A 28 -1.34 -8.38 0.50
N ALA A 29 -1.77 -7.17 0.86
CA ALA A 29 -2.28 -6.06 0.07
C ALA A 29 -1.58 -5.93 -1.26
N VAL A 30 -0.27 -5.80 -1.19
CA VAL A 30 0.66 -5.37 -2.23
C VAL A 30 1.79 -6.38 -2.22
N ASN A 31 1.60 -7.53 -2.89
CA ASN A 31 2.66 -8.51 -3.24
C ASN A 31 3.81 -7.92 -4.10
N LEU A 32 4.07 -6.61 -4.01
CA LEU A 32 5.17 -5.88 -4.60
C LEU A 32 6.16 -5.62 -3.47
N HIS A 33 7.41 -6.05 -3.64
CA HIS A 33 8.48 -5.78 -2.68
C HIS A 33 8.48 -4.29 -2.28
N PRO A 34 8.94 -3.91 -1.07
CA PRO A 34 9.12 -2.51 -0.64
C PRO A 34 9.81 -1.62 -1.69
N ILE A 35 10.61 -2.25 -2.55
CA ILE A 35 11.18 -1.72 -3.78
C ILE A 35 10.16 -0.97 -4.66
N ALA A 36 8.92 -1.45 -4.84
CA ALA A 36 7.92 -0.77 -5.68
C ALA A 36 7.51 0.60 -5.12
N ILE A 37 7.45 0.73 -3.79
CA ILE A 37 7.19 2.02 -3.12
C ILE A 37 8.39 2.95 -3.34
N ILE A 38 9.60 2.43 -3.14
CA ILE A 38 10.85 3.19 -3.37
C ILE A 38 10.94 3.65 -4.84
N VAL A 39 10.65 2.77 -5.79
CA VAL A 39 10.64 3.08 -7.23
C VAL A 39 9.58 4.13 -7.56
N ALA A 40 8.36 4.03 -6.99
CA ALA A 40 7.33 5.05 -7.16
C ALA A 40 7.77 6.41 -6.59
N ILE A 41 8.38 6.44 -5.40
CA ILE A 41 8.90 7.68 -4.78
C ILE A 41 9.98 8.32 -5.66
N LEU A 42 10.94 7.53 -6.15
CA LEU A 42 12.02 8.04 -6.99
C LEU A 42 11.52 8.52 -8.35
N PHE A 43 10.59 7.78 -8.97
CA PHE A 43 10.02 8.11 -10.26
C PHE A 43 9.16 9.39 -10.17
N PHE A 44 8.13 9.39 -9.31
CA PHE A 44 7.22 10.53 -9.19
C PHE A 44 7.89 11.72 -8.49
N GLY A 45 8.72 11.48 -7.48
CA GLY A 45 9.54 12.51 -6.86
C GLY A 45 10.52 13.18 -7.83
N GLY A 46 11.04 12.44 -8.81
CA GLY A 46 11.85 13.01 -9.91
C GLY A 46 11.04 13.82 -10.93
N LEU A 47 9.78 13.45 -11.18
CA LEU A 47 8.88 14.12 -12.13
C LEU A 47 8.37 15.48 -11.66
N TRP A 48 7.89 15.58 -10.41
CA TRP A 48 7.24 16.79 -9.87
C TRP A 48 7.78 17.24 -8.50
N GLY A 49 8.86 16.63 -8.00
CA GLY A 49 9.44 16.98 -6.70
C GLY A 49 8.57 16.51 -5.54
N PHE A 50 8.37 17.38 -4.54
CA PHE A 50 7.64 17.08 -3.32
C PHE A 50 6.24 16.50 -3.57
N TRP A 51 5.51 17.06 -4.54
CA TRP A 51 4.16 16.60 -4.88
C TRP A 51 4.16 15.15 -5.37
N GLY A 52 5.18 14.75 -6.13
CA GLY A 52 5.31 13.37 -6.60
C GLY A 52 5.58 12.36 -5.48
N VAL A 53 6.28 12.77 -4.42
CA VAL A 53 6.51 11.93 -3.23
C VAL A 53 5.21 11.74 -2.44
N PHE A 54 4.40 12.80 -2.26
CA PHE A 54 3.11 12.73 -1.58
C PHE A 54 2.13 11.75 -2.24
N PHE A 55 2.11 11.74 -3.58
CA PHE A 55 1.22 10.86 -4.35
C PHE A 55 1.77 9.44 -4.61
N ALA A 56 2.99 9.11 -4.14
CA ALA A 56 3.64 7.84 -4.45
C ALA A 56 2.85 6.60 -3.99
N ILE A 57 2.26 6.64 -2.78
CA ILE A 57 1.47 5.52 -2.24
C ILE A 57 0.14 5.34 -3.01
N PRO A 58 -0.67 6.39 -3.23
CA PRO A 58 -1.85 6.31 -4.09
C PRO A 58 -1.55 5.77 -5.50
N LEU A 59 -0.49 6.26 -6.14
CA LEU A 59 -0.12 5.85 -7.50
C LEU A 59 0.40 4.42 -7.58
N ALA A 60 1.23 3.98 -6.62
CA ALA A 60 1.67 2.58 -6.54
C ALA A 60 0.47 1.62 -6.40
N THR A 61 -0.52 2.03 -5.59
CA THR A 61 -1.78 1.28 -5.43
C THR A 61 -2.59 1.26 -6.72
N LEU A 62 -2.68 2.38 -7.43
CA LEU A 62 -3.35 2.48 -8.72
C LEU A 62 -2.71 1.57 -9.78
N VAL A 63 -1.39 1.63 -9.94
CA VAL A 63 -0.65 0.80 -10.91
C VAL A 63 -0.92 -0.68 -10.63
N LYS A 64 -0.83 -1.08 -9.37
CA LYS A 64 -1.13 -2.46 -8.97
C LYS A 64 -2.58 -2.84 -9.25
N ALA A 65 -3.54 -1.96 -8.94
CA ALA A 65 -4.95 -2.21 -9.20
C ALA A 65 -5.20 -2.41 -10.70
N VAL A 66 -4.60 -1.58 -11.56
CA VAL A 66 -4.67 -1.72 -13.02
C VAL A 66 -4.05 -3.03 -13.48
N LEU A 67 -2.85 -3.39 -13.00
CA LEU A 67 -2.18 -4.65 -13.36
C LEU A 67 -2.99 -5.89 -12.91
N THR A 68 -3.67 -5.79 -11.77
CA THR A 68 -4.52 -6.87 -11.24
C THR A 68 -5.84 -6.97 -12.00
N ALA A 69 -6.42 -5.83 -12.39
CA ALA A 69 -7.67 -5.75 -13.15
C ALA A 69 -7.47 -5.98 -14.66
N TRP A 70 -6.22 -5.97 -15.15
CA TRP A 70 -5.96 -6.13 -16.58
C TRP A 70 -6.48 -7.49 -17.06
N PRO A 71 -7.37 -7.53 -18.07
CA PRO A 71 -7.94 -8.77 -18.58
C PRO A 71 -6.82 -9.70 -19.04
N ARG A 72 -6.64 -10.83 -18.36
CA ARG A 72 -5.79 -11.92 -18.85
C ARG A 72 -6.53 -12.55 -20.02
N ALA A 73 -6.19 -12.12 -21.23
CA ALA A 73 -6.69 -12.76 -22.44
C ALA A 73 -6.25 -14.23 -22.43
N GLY A 74 -7.21 -15.13 -22.24
CA GLY A 74 -7.07 -16.55 -22.51
C GLY A 74 -7.20 -17.48 -21.30
N GLN A 75 -8.44 -17.93 -21.03
CA GLN A 75 -8.80 -19.36 -21.02
C GLN A 75 -10.28 -19.49 -21.41
N VAL A 76 -10.59 -19.15 -22.66
CA VAL A 76 -11.77 -19.72 -23.33
C VAL A 76 -11.22 -20.85 -24.18
N SER A 77 -11.19 -22.08 -23.65
CA SER A 77 -11.21 -23.33 -24.42
C SER A 77 -11.23 -24.54 -23.48
N ALA A 78 -12.06 -25.52 -23.84
CA ALA A 78 -12.18 -26.88 -23.29
C ALA A 78 -13.15 -27.09 -22.11
N VAL A 79 -14.44 -26.81 -22.31
CA VAL A 79 -15.51 -27.75 -21.93
C VAL A 79 -16.54 -27.78 -23.07
N GLN A 80 -16.23 -28.59 -24.08
CA GLN A 80 -17.22 -29.33 -24.85
C GLN A 80 -17.24 -30.75 -24.28
#